data_AF-A0A5K0ZP45-F1
#
_entry.id   AF-A0A5K0ZP45-F1
#
_cell.length_a   1.000
_cell.length_b   1.000
_cell.length_c   1.000
_cell.angle_alpha   90.00
_cell.angle_beta   90.00
_cell.angle_gamma   90.00
#
_symmetry.space_group_name_H-M   'P 1'
#
loop_
_entity.id
_entity.type
_entity.pdbx_description
1 polymer ?
#
loop_
_entity_poly.entity_id
_entity_poly.type
_entity_poly.pdbx_seq_one_letter_code
_entity_poly.pdbx_strand_id
1 'polypeptide(L)'
;FNIAEKMKLLFVAVLLISFLSFVSPGFATPHPGHNDGLRHRYYHKTCPQAEEIIRKMMDEFIKIDSDIAPHLVRMHFHDCFIR
;
A
#
# COMPACT_ATOMS: atom_id res chain seq x y z
N PHE A 1 22.01 36.12 -15.84
CA PHE A 1 21.72 35.06 -14.86
C PHE A 1 20.93 33.98 -15.57
N ASN A 2 21.57 32.86 -15.90
CA ASN A 2 21.09 31.93 -16.93
C ASN A 2 19.96 31.03 -16.44
N ILE A 3 19.05 30.66 -17.34
CA ILE A 3 17.89 29.78 -17.09
C ILE A 3 18.33 28.44 -16.48
N ALA A 4 19.49 27.92 -16.86
CA ALA A 4 20.07 26.71 -16.29
C ALA A 4 20.38 26.85 -14.78
N GLU A 5 20.79 28.03 -14.31
CA GLU A 5 21.10 28.27 -12.90
C GLU A 5 19.81 28.38 -12.07
N LYS A 6 18.75 28.98 -12.63
CA LYS A 6 17.42 29.01 -12.00
C LYS A 6 16.81 27.62 -11.87
N MET A 7 16.98 26.77 -12.89
CA MET A 7 16.45 25.41 -12.91
C MET A 7 17.16 24.50 -11.90
N LYS A 8 18.49 24.63 -11.77
CA LYS A 8 19.27 23.94 -10.72
C LYS A 8 18.81 24.36 -9.33
N LEU A 9 18.61 25.67 -9.11
CA LEU A 9 18.19 26.20 -7.82
C LEU A 9 16.78 25.70 -7.43
N LEU A 10 15.88 25.63 -8.40
CA LEU A 10 14.52 25.13 -8.21
C LEU A 10 14.51 23.62 -7.88
N PHE A 11 15.37 22.84 -8.53
CA PHE A 11 15.52 21.42 -8.24
C PHE A 11 16.07 21.16 -6.83
N VAL A 12 17.11 21.90 -6.41
CA VAL A 12 17.67 21.80 -5.06
C VAL A 12 16.65 22.18 -3.99
N ALA A 13 15.87 23.24 -4.22
CA ALA A 13 14.83 23.67 -3.29
C ALA A 13 13.74 22.61 -3.09
N VAL A 14 13.29 21.95 -4.17
CA VAL A 14 12.28 20.89 -4.11
C VAL A 14 12.78 19.68 -3.31
N LEU A 15 14.03 19.26 -3.53
CA LEU A 15 14.63 18.16 -2.78
C LEU A 15 14.72 18.46 -1.27
N LEU A 16 15.09 19.67 -0.89
CA LEU A 16 15.18 20.07 0.51
C LEU A 16 13.81 20.11 1.21
N ILE A 17 12.77 20.59 0.51
CA ILE A 17 11.41 20.65 1.05
C ILE A 17 10.86 19.24 1.31
N SER A 18 11.09 18.31 0.38
CA SER A 18 10.64 16.92 0.53
C SER A 18 11.29 16.18 1.71
N PHE A 19 12.56 16.47 2.01
CA PHE A 19 13.28 15.89 3.15
C PHE A 19 12.74 16.39 4.50
N LEU A 20 12.31 17.65 4.57
CA LEU A 20 11.81 18.26 5.81
C LEU A 20 10.40 17.78 6.19
N SER A 21 9.59 17.31 5.24
CA SER A 21 8.25 16.81 5.50
C SER A 21 8.19 15.36 6.02
N PHE A 22 9.30 14.62 6.00
CA PHE A 22 9.30 13.19 6.37
C PHE A 22 9.47 12.93 7.89
N VAL A 23 9.55 13.97 8.73
CA VAL A 23 9.53 13.84 10.19
C VAL A 23 8.14 14.15 10.70
N SER A 24 7.31 13.12 10.86
CA SER A 24 6.20 13.14 11.82
C SER A 24 6.01 11.75 12.42
N PRO A 25 6.22 11.55 13.74
CA PRO A 25 5.94 10.29 14.41
C PRO A 25 4.45 10.21 14.72
N GLY A 26 3.67 9.59 13.82
CA GLY A 26 2.25 9.34 14.01
C GLY A 26 2.00 8.13 14.92
N PHE A 27 1.63 8.38 16.18
CA PHE A 27 1.15 7.43 17.18
C PHE A 27 -0.13 6.71 16.72
N ALA A 28 -0.12 5.37 16.68
CA ALA A 28 -1.32 4.56 16.49
C ALA A 28 -1.80 4.01 17.84
N THR A 29 -3.00 4.40 18.29
CA THR A 29 -3.70 3.72 19.40
C THR A 29 -4.80 2.81 18.85
N PRO A 30 -4.85 1.52 19.22
CA PRO A 30 -5.93 0.63 18.81
C PRO A 30 -7.19 0.85 19.66
N HIS A 31 -8.33 1.12 19.03
CA HIS A 31 -9.66 1.06 19.67
C HIS A 31 -10.28 -0.35 19.51
N PRO A 32 -10.99 -0.89 20.51
CA PRO A 32 -11.65 -2.18 20.39
C PRO A 32 -13.05 -1.98 19.77
N GLY A 33 -13.21 -2.35 18.50
CA GLY A 33 -14.50 -2.44 17.83
C GLY A 33 -15.08 -3.85 17.94
N HIS A 34 -16.23 -3.99 18.59
CA HIS A 34 -17.01 -5.23 18.57
C HIS A 34 -17.93 -5.21 17.35
N ASN A 35 -17.56 -5.95 16.31
CA ASN A 35 -18.33 -6.09 15.07
C ASN A 35 -18.64 -7.57 14.83
N ASP A 36 -19.92 -7.93 14.64
CA ASP A 36 -20.34 -9.22 14.04
C ASP A 36 -20.09 -9.23 12.51
N GLY A 37 -18.94 -8.69 12.10
CA GLY A 37 -18.52 -8.50 10.71
C GLY A 37 -17.08 -8.95 10.48
N LEU A 38 -16.46 -8.37 9.43
CA LEU A 38 -15.05 -8.61 9.10
C LEU A 38 -14.15 -8.34 10.31
N ARG A 39 -13.25 -9.27 10.59
CA ARG A 39 -12.23 -9.16 11.64
C ARG A 39 -10.90 -9.69 11.14
N HIS A 40 -9.81 -9.22 11.75
CA HIS A 40 -8.48 -9.78 11.48
C HIS A 40 -8.43 -11.26 11.84
N ARG A 41 -7.66 -12.04 11.06
CA ARG A 41 -7.45 -13.49 11.27
C ARG A 41 -8.76 -14.28 11.34
N TYR A 42 -9.75 -13.89 10.53
CA TYR A 42 -11.07 -14.53 10.50
C TYR A 42 -10.97 -16.06 10.34
N TYR A 43 -10.06 -16.52 9.47
CA TYR A 43 -9.86 -17.94 9.17
C TYR A 43 -8.97 -18.69 10.16
N HIS A 44 -8.49 -18.07 11.25
CA HIS A 44 -7.49 -18.68 12.13
C HIS A 44 -7.89 -20.05 12.70
N LYS A 45 -9.19 -20.25 12.98
CA LYS A 45 -9.69 -21.52 13.55
C LYS A 45 -10.00 -22.58 12.51
N THR A 46 -10.36 -22.19 11.29
CA THR A 46 -10.84 -23.11 10.25
C THR A 46 -9.77 -23.41 9.21
N CYS A 47 -8.97 -22.40 8.84
CA CYS A 47 -7.84 -22.51 7.93
C CYS A 47 -6.75 -21.51 8.33
N PRO A 48 -5.90 -21.85 9.32
CA PRO A 48 -4.90 -20.93 9.87
C PRO A 48 -3.85 -20.46 8.85
N GLN A 49 -3.63 -21.25 7.79
CA GLN A 49 -2.64 -20.96 6.75
C GLN A 49 -3.21 -20.16 5.58
N ALA A 50 -4.50 -19.79 5.59
CA ALA A 50 -5.15 -19.13 4.45
C ALA A 50 -4.40 -17.87 4.00
N GLU A 51 -4.11 -16.94 4.92
CA GLU A 51 -3.42 -15.69 4.61
C GLU A 51 -1.97 -15.93 4.12
N GLU A 52 -1.28 -16.94 4.67
CA GLU A 52 0.09 -17.30 4.31
C GLU A 52 0.16 -17.92 2.90
N ILE A 53 -0.74 -18.86 2.61
CA ILE A 53 -0.83 -19.52 1.29
C ILE A 53 -1.11 -18.47 0.21
N ILE A 54 -2.09 -17.58 0.43
CA ILE A 54 -2.43 -16.52 -0.51
C ILE A 54 -1.22 -15.62 -0.76
N ARG A 55 -0.51 -15.21 0.31
CA ARG A 55 0.69 -14.37 0.19
C ARG A 55 1.78 -15.06 -0.62
N LYS A 56 2.11 -16.31 -0.31
CA LYS A 56 3.15 -17.07 -0.99
C LYS A 56 2.87 -17.19 -2.49
N MET A 57 1.64 -17.56 -2.86
CA MET A 57 1.24 -17.69 -4.26
C MET A 57 1.30 -16.34 -4.98
N MET A 58 0.86 -15.26 -4.34
CA MET A 58 0.96 -13.92 -4.92
C MET A 58 2.42 -13.50 -5.13
N ASP A 59 3.31 -13.77 -4.18
CA ASP A 59 4.74 -13.46 -4.31
C ASP A 59 5.39 -14.23 -5.47
N GLU A 60 4.98 -15.48 -5.69
CA GLU A 60 5.43 -16.29 -6.84
C GLU A 60 4.89 -15.74 -8.17
N PHE A 61 3.60 -15.41 -8.23
CA PHE A 61 2.98 -14.89 -9.45
C PHE A 61 3.49 -13.51 -9.83
N ILE A 62 3.67 -12.61 -8.88
CA ILE A 62 4.18 -11.25 -9.14
C ILE A 62 5.62 -11.30 -9.66
N LYS A 63 6.43 -12.28 -9.24
CA LYS A 63 7.79 -12.48 -9.79
C LYS A 63 7.78 -12.92 -11.24
N ILE A 64 6.74 -13.64 -11.67
CA ILE A 64 6.57 -14.10 -13.05
C ILE A 64 6.03 -12.95 -13.91
N ASP A 65 5.02 -12.25 -13.40
CA ASP A 65 4.36 -11.13 -14.08
C ASP A 65 3.95 -10.06 -13.06
N SER A 66 4.63 -8.91 -13.14
CA SER A 66 4.40 -7.78 -12.25
C SER A 66 3.03 -7.13 -12.43
N ASP A 67 2.39 -7.30 -13.59
CA ASP A 67 1.10 -6.69 -13.89
C ASP A 67 -0.05 -7.37 -13.12
N ILE A 68 0.16 -8.57 -12.58
CA ILE A 68 -0.85 -9.29 -11.78
C ILE A 68 -1.29 -8.48 -10.55
N ALA A 69 -0.37 -7.80 -9.88
CA ALA A 69 -0.68 -7.01 -8.70
C ALA A 69 -1.71 -5.90 -8.97
N PRO A 70 -1.48 -4.96 -9.91
CA PRO A 70 -2.46 -3.92 -10.22
C PRO A 70 -3.75 -4.50 -10.84
N HIS A 71 -3.69 -5.58 -11.61
CA HIS A 71 -4.89 -6.21 -12.16
C HIS A 71 -5.81 -6.80 -11.09
N LEU A 72 -5.26 -7.51 -10.10
CA LEU A 72 -6.04 -8.10 -9.01
C LEU A 72 -6.74 -7.02 -8.17
N VAL A 73 -6.04 -5.92 -7.90
CA VAL A 73 -6.62 -4.76 -7.20
C VAL A 73 -7.75 -4.15 -8.02
N ARG A 74 -7.55 -3.94 -9.33
CA ARG A 74 -8.59 -3.43 -10.22
C ARG A 74 -9.82 -4.33 -10.26
N MET A 75 -9.64 -5.65 -10.30
CA MET A 75 -10.75 -6.62 -10.27
C MET A 75 -11.52 -6.52 -8.95
N HIS A 76 -10.83 -6.45 -7.81
CA HIS A 76 -11.49 -6.26 -6.52
C HIS A 76 -12.33 -4.98 -6.46
N PHE A 77 -11.80 -3.86 -6.98
CA PHE A 77 -12.58 -2.62 -7.11
C PHE A 77 -13.78 -2.79 -8.05
N HIS A 78 -13.61 -3.47 -9.18
CA HIS A 78 -14.70 -3.70 -10.13
C HIS A 78 -15.85 -4.47 -9.49
N ASP A 79 -15.56 -5.56 -8.76
CA ASP A 79 -16.57 -6.37 -8.07
C ASP A 79 -17.31 -5.62 -6.96
N CYS A 80 -16.63 -4.71 -6.26
CA CYS A 80 -17.23 -3.95 -5.18
C CYS A 80 -18.05 -2.75 -5.67
N PHE A 81 -17.60 -2.07 -6.72
CA PHE A 81 -18.16 -0.78 -7.14
C PHE A 81 -19.12 -0.88 -8.34
N ILE A 82 -19.05 -1.94 -9.14
CA ILE A 82 -19.98 -2.19 -10.25
C ILE A 82 -20.96 -3.28 -9.81
N ARG A 83 -22.23 -2.91 -9.65
CA ARG A 83 -23.34 -3.82 -9.34
C ARG A 83 -24.39 -3.79 -10.44
#